data_AF-A0A7S9GU37-F1
#
_entry.id   AF-A0A7S9GU37-F1
#
_cell.length_a   1.000
_cell.length_b   1.000
_cell.length_c   1.000
_cell.angle_alpha   90.00
_cell.angle_beta   90.00
_cell.angle_gamma   90.00
#
_symmetry.space_group_name_H-M   'P 1'
#
loop_
_entity.id
_entity.type
_entity.pdbx_description
1 polymer ?
#
loop_
_entity_poly.entity_id
_entity_poly.type
_entity_poly.pdbx_seq_one_letter_code
_entity_poly.pdbx_strand_id
1 'polypeptide(L)'
;MSGIVLSSSVRQNLLSLQSTADLLATTQNRLSTGKKVNTALDNPTNFFTAQSLDNRASDINNLLDGIGNGVQVLQSANTGITSLQKLVDSAKSVANQALQAAVGYSAKSSFTTDPIAGATTDNLLGTSAAASNAVLTGSSALATLDLTAASTDLTFKVNSQTVTLAKGSSYTATQIKDAINTQVGTSAKVAATLDGSGKLVLTSTNTAGASDAVTVDTFSSGDATQLGFPAGASATASGSAGGSPLDGLTLTIGATGNGTATSITFGTGSGKVKSLNDLNNALAGNNLQASLSATGALTISTTNDAASATIGTVGGTAADTGKLFNGKTGSTPVQDPTGLTNRANLVNQYNNILDQITTTAQDASYNGINLLNGDQLKLTFNETGSSTLKIQGVTFDASGLNLTKLTAGTDFIDNASANATLKTLNSASGLLRTQASTLGSNLSIVQIRQDFSKNLINVLQTGSSNLTLADTNEEAANSQALSTRQSIAVSALALANQSQQSVLQLLR
;
A
#
# COMPACT_ATOMS: atom_id res chain seq x y z
N MET A 1 -94.72 -27.28 62.58
CA MET A 1 -93.26 -27.49 62.67
C MET A 1 -92.69 -26.32 63.45
N SER A 2 -92.43 -26.52 64.75
CA SER A 2 -91.75 -25.49 65.56
C SER A 2 -90.35 -25.29 64.98
N GLY A 3 -90.02 -24.06 64.58
CA GLY A 3 -88.71 -23.74 64.04
C GLY A 3 -87.64 -24.08 65.08
N ILE A 4 -86.63 -24.86 64.69
CA ILE A 4 -85.47 -25.12 65.53
C ILE A 4 -84.73 -23.78 65.69
N VAL A 5 -85.00 -23.08 66.79
CA VAL A 5 -84.31 -21.81 67.09
C VAL A 5 -82.92 -22.16 67.60
N LEU A 6 -81.93 -22.12 66.70
CA LEU A 6 -80.52 -22.26 67.06
C LEU A 6 -80.19 -21.23 68.17
N SER A 7 -79.58 -21.67 69.28
CA SER A 7 -79.13 -20.73 70.31
C SER A 7 -78.06 -19.79 69.75
N SER A 8 -77.94 -18.59 70.31
CA SER A 8 -76.90 -17.63 69.91
C SER A 8 -75.50 -18.26 69.96
N SER A 9 -75.22 -19.08 70.98
CA SER A 9 -73.96 -19.82 71.15
C SER A 9 -73.71 -20.85 70.04
N VAL A 10 -74.75 -21.57 69.58
CA VAL A 10 -74.61 -22.55 68.49
C VAL A 10 -74.38 -21.85 67.15
N ARG A 11 -75.06 -20.73 66.87
CA ARG A 11 -74.79 -19.92 65.67
C ARG A 11 -73.39 -19.33 65.66
N GLN A 12 -72.92 -18.81 66.80
CA GLN A 12 -71.58 -18.25 66.92
C GLN A 12 -70.50 -19.33 66.71
N ASN A 13 -70.69 -20.53 67.27
CA ASN A 13 -69.80 -21.66 67.03
C ASN A 13 -69.84 -22.13 65.57
N LEU A 14 -71.01 -22.12 64.92
CA LEU A 14 -71.13 -22.50 63.52
C LEU A 14 -70.48 -21.50 62.57
N LEU A 15 -70.61 -20.19 62.83
CA LEU A 15 -69.88 -19.13 62.11
C LEU A 15 -68.36 -19.24 62.32
N SER A 16 -67.92 -19.57 63.54
CA SER A 16 -66.51 -19.81 63.84
C SER A 16 -65.96 -21.05 63.12
N LEU A 17 -66.77 -22.12 63.03
CA LEU A 17 -66.41 -23.33 62.29
C LEU A 17 -66.35 -23.07 60.78
N GLN A 18 -67.31 -22.32 60.24
CA GLN A 18 -67.33 -21.93 58.82
C GLN A 18 -66.11 -21.07 58.48
N SER A 19 -65.82 -20.04 59.27
CA SER A 19 -64.61 -19.22 59.06
C SER A 19 -63.30 -20.01 59.20
N THR A 20 -63.25 -21.02 60.09
CA THR A 20 -62.09 -21.91 60.21
C THR A 20 -61.95 -22.82 58.98
N ALA A 21 -63.06 -23.35 58.46
CA ALA A 21 -63.07 -24.17 57.26
C ALA A 21 -62.66 -23.35 56.02
N ASP A 22 -63.12 -22.11 55.90
CA ASP A 22 -62.75 -21.20 54.81
C ASP A 22 -61.26 -20.82 54.86
N LEU A 23 -60.72 -20.55 56.07
CA LEU A 23 -59.29 -20.31 56.27
C LEU A 23 -58.45 -21.56 55.94
N LEU A 24 -58.90 -22.74 56.36
CA LEU A 24 -58.23 -24.01 56.08
C LEU A 24 -58.22 -24.31 54.57
N ALA A 25 -59.34 -24.09 53.87
CA ALA A 25 -59.41 -24.22 52.41
C ALA A 25 -58.47 -23.24 51.70
N THR A 26 -58.38 -22.00 52.19
CA THR A 26 -57.46 -20.99 51.65
C THR A 26 -55.99 -21.40 51.85
N THR A 27 -55.60 -21.78 53.07
CA THR A 27 -54.23 -22.24 53.36
C THR A 27 -53.87 -23.52 52.59
N GLN A 28 -54.81 -24.45 52.41
CA GLN A 28 -54.60 -25.63 51.57
C GLN A 28 -54.41 -25.27 50.10
N ASN A 29 -55.18 -24.31 49.58
CA ASN A 29 -54.99 -23.81 48.23
C ASN A 29 -53.60 -23.14 48.07
N ARG A 30 -53.17 -22.34 49.05
CA ARG A 30 -51.83 -21.71 49.05
C ARG A 30 -50.70 -22.73 49.15
N LEU A 31 -50.85 -23.77 49.97
CA LEU A 31 -49.89 -24.89 50.05
C LEU A 31 -49.83 -25.68 48.74
N SER A 32 -50.98 -25.96 48.13
CA SER A 32 -51.04 -26.73 46.88
C SER A 32 -50.44 -25.98 45.69
N THR A 33 -50.57 -24.66 45.67
CA THR A 33 -50.10 -23.80 44.57
C THR A 33 -48.71 -23.20 44.83
N GLY A 34 -48.26 -23.22 46.09
CA GLY A 34 -47.07 -22.50 46.56
C GLY A 34 -47.23 -20.97 46.56
N LYS A 35 -48.42 -20.44 46.27
CA LYS A 35 -48.66 -19.01 46.08
C LYS A 35 -49.64 -18.47 47.11
N LYS A 36 -49.32 -17.33 47.71
CA LYS A 36 -50.22 -16.54 48.57
C LYS A 36 -51.24 -15.75 47.74
N VAL A 37 -50.92 -15.44 46.48
CA VAL A 37 -51.80 -14.78 45.49
C VAL A 37 -51.97 -15.70 44.29
N ASN A 38 -53.13 -16.35 44.17
CA ASN A 38 -53.46 -17.29 43.09
C ASN A 38 -54.36 -16.66 42.03
N THR A 39 -55.24 -15.76 42.46
CA THR A 39 -56.21 -15.08 41.60
C THR A 39 -56.18 -13.57 41.84
N ALA A 40 -56.79 -12.80 40.94
CA ALA A 40 -56.97 -11.37 41.13
C ALA A 40 -57.81 -11.01 42.37
N LEU A 41 -58.61 -11.95 42.89
CA LEU A 41 -59.41 -11.73 44.10
C LEU A 41 -58.54 -11.78 45.38
N ASP A 42 -57.42 -12.51 45.37
CA ASP A 42 -56.57 -12.65 46.56
C ASP A 42 -55.81 -11.35 46.84
N ASN A 43 -55.26 -10.72 45.80
CA ASN A 43 -54.66 -9.38 45.84
C ASN A 43 -54.50 -8.85 44.40
N PRO A 44 -55.36 -7.93 43.94
CA PRO A 44 -55.35 -7.50 42.54
C PRO A 44 -54.05 -6.79 42.16
N THR A 45 -53.51 -5.95 43.04
CA THR A 45 -52.27 -5.20 42.77
C THR A 45 -51.09 -6.14 42.56
N ASN A 46 -50.88 -7.09 43.48
CA ASN A 46 -49.78 -8.04 43.38
C ASN A 46 -49.97 -8.99 42.19
N PHE A 47 -51.20 -9.47 41.97
CA PHE A 47 -51.52 -10.39 40.86
C PHE A 47 -51.20 -9.75 39.50
N PHE A 48 -51.73 -8.56 39.22
CA PHE A 48 -51.51 -7.91 37.92
C PHE A 48 -50.08 -7.38 37.75
N THR A 49 -49.43 -6.95 38.83
CA THR A 49 -48.01 -6.55 38.77
C THR A 49 -47.13 -7.76 38.46
N ALA A 50 -47.32 -8.88 39.15
CA ALA A 50 -46.60 -10.13 38.88
C ALA A 50 -46.83 -10.61 37.43
N GLN A 51 -48.08 -10.62 36.98
CA GLN A 51 -48.41 -10.99 35.60
C GLN A 51 -47.73 -10.06 34.57
N SER A 52 -47.66 -8.75 34.84
CA SER A 52 -46.96 -7.81 33.95
C SER A 52 -45.45 -8.06 33.91
N LEU A 53 -44.83 -8.42 35.04
CA LEU A 53 -43.41 -8.77 35.11
C LEU A 53 -43.13 -10.07 34.34
N ASP A 54 -43.98 -11.08 34.49
CA ASP A 54 -43.85 -12.35 33.77
C ASP A 54 -44.06 -12.20 32.27
N ASN A 55 -45.06 -11.41 31.84
CA ASN A 55 -45.28 -11.09 30.42
C ASN A 55 -44.03 -10.43 29.82
N ARG A 56 -43.51 -9.42 30.52
CA ARG A 56 -42.29 -8.72 30.07
C ARG A 56 -41.07 -9.65 30.03
N ALA A 57 -40.91 -10.52 31.01
CA ALA A 57 -39.84 -11.53 31.01
C ALA A 57 -39.97 -12.47 29.80
N SER A 58 -41.19 -12.88 29.45
CA SER A 58 -41.46 -13.70 28.27
C SER A 58 -41.16 -12.95 26.96
N ASP A 59 -41.53 -11.67 26.86
CA ASP A 59 -41.23 -10.82 25.69
C ASP A 59 -39.71 -10.68 25.48
N ILE A 60 -38.95 -10.43 26.56
CA ILE A 60 -37.48 -10.37 26.49
C ILE A 60 -36.89 -11.74 26.12
N ASN A 61 -37.47 -12.84 26.61
CA ASN A 61 -37.02 -14.18 26.25
C ASN A 61 -37.16 -14.44 24.74
N ASN A 62 -38.26 -14.02 24.12
CA ASN A 62 -38.43 -14.13 22.67
C ASN A 62 -37.41 -13.28 21.90
N LEU A 63 -37.05 -12.09 22.42
CA LEU A 63 -35.99 -11.27 21.85
C LEU A 63 -34.60 -11.90 22.02
N LEU A 64 -34.37 -12.63 23.11
CA LEU A 64 -33.10 -13.31 23.40
C LEU A 64 -32.73 -14.32 22.32
N ASP A 65 -33.71 -15.03 21.77
CA ASP A 65 -33.52 -15.95 20.65
C ASP A 65 -33.05 -15.19 19.38
N GLY A 66 -33.64 -14.04 19.10
CA GLY A 66 -33.21 -13.15 18.02
C GLY A 66 -31.78 -12.62 18.22
N ILE A 67 -31.42 -12.25 19.45
CA ILE A 67 -30.05 -11.85 19.82
C ILE A 67 -29.08 -13.03 19.65
N GLY A 68 -29.48 -14.24 20.05
CA GLY A 68 -28.71 -15.47 19.87
C GLY A 68 -28.43 -15.77 18.39
N ASN A 69 -29.43 -15.63 17.53
CA ASN A 69 -29.24 -15.71 16.08
C ASN A 69 -28.27 -14.64 15.56
N GLY A 70 -28.38 -13.41 16.07
CA GLY A 70 -27.46 -12.32 15.74
C GLY A 70 -26.00 -12.62 16.09
N VAL A 71 -25.78 -13.23 17.26
CA VAL A 71 -24.46 -13.71 17.68
C VAL A 71 -23.90 -14.72 16.67
N GLN A 72 -24.71 -15.65 16.18
CA GLN A 72 -24.26 -16.66 15.20
C GLN A 72 -24.00 -16.07 13.81
N VAL A 73 -24.79 -15.10 13.35
CA VAL A 73 -24.52 -14.36 12.12
C VAL A 73 -23.15 -13.65 12.19
N LEU A 74 -22.86 -13.00 13.32
CA LEU A 74 -21.57 -12.33 13.52
C LEU A 74 -20.39 -13.32 13.58
N GLN A 75 -20.58 -14.48 14.21
CA GLN A 75 -19.55 -15.53 14.25
C GLN A 75 -19.29 -16.15 12.87
N SER A 76 -20.35 -16.40 12.08
CA SER A 76 -20.22 -16.90 10.71
C SER A 76 -19.44 -15.91 9.84
N ALA A 77 -19.80 -14.62 9.91
CA ALA A 77 -19.07 -13.57 9.20
C ALA A 77 -17.59 -13.47 9.65
N ASN A 78 -17.29 -13.56 10.95
CA ASN A 78 -15.91 -13.54 11.43
C ASN A 78 -15.09 -14.77 10.97
N THR A 79 -15.75 -15.93 10.89
CA THR A 79 -15.16 -17.16 10.34
C THR A 79 -14.89 -17.01 8.85
N GLY A 80 -15.83 -16.45 8.11
CA GLY A 80 -15.66 -16.09 6.71
C GLY A 80 -14.45 -15.18 6.49
N ILE A 81 -14.33 -14.09 7.25
CA ILE A 81 -13.17 -13.19 7.17
C ILE A 81 -11.86 -13.91 7.46
N THR A 82 -11.83 -14.80 8.46
CA THR A 82 -10.63 -15.58 8.78
C THR A 82 -10.22 -16.48 7.61
N SER A 83 -11.17 -17.11 6.94
CA SER A 83 -10.92 -17.91 5.74
C SER A 83 -10.45 -17.04 4.56
N LEU A 84 -11.08 -15.88 4.35
CA LEU A 84 -10.67 -14.91 3.32
C LEU A 84 -9.24 -14.42 3.54
N GLN A 85 -8.82 -14.16 4.79
CA GLN A 85 -7.44 -13.80 5.10
C GLN A 85 -6.45 -14.89 4.67
N LYS A 86 -6.75 -16.17 4.94
CA LYS A 86 -5.90 -17.29 4.50
C LYS A 86 -5.83 -17.41 2.98
N LEU A 87 -6.93 -17.18 2.27
CA LEU A 87 -6.96 -17.18 0.82
C LEU A 87 -6.15 -16.02 0.25
N VAL A 88 -6.28 -14.81 0.80
CA VAL A 88 -5.46 -13.65 0.43
C VAL A 88 -3.97 -13.94 0.68
N ASP A 89 -3.60 -14.57 1.79
CA ASP A 89 -2.22 -14.95 2.06
C ASP A 89 -1.70 -16.05 1.10
N SER A 90 -2.57 -16.97 0.66
CA SER A 90 -2.26 -17.92 -0.40
C SER A 90 -2.01 -17.19 -1.74
N ALA A 91 -2.84 -16.22 -2.10
CA ALA A 91 -2.63 -15.40 -3.29
C ALA A 91 -1.33 -14.58 -3.22
N LYS A 92 -0.96 -14.06 -2.03
CA LYS A 92 0.34 -13.42 -1.81
C LYS A 92 1.49 -14.39 -2.02
N SER A 93 1.35 -15.64 -1.59
CA SER A 93 2.36 -16.68 -1.84
C SER A 93 2.56 -16.89 -3.34
N VAL A 94 1.48 -16.99 -4.11
CA VAL A 94 1.55 -17.12 -5.58
C VAL A 94 2.26 -15.91 -6.22
N ALA A 95 1.93 -14.68 -5.80
CA ALA A 95 2.60 -13.49 -6.33
C ALA A 95 4.09 -13.42 -5.93
N ASN A 96 4.46 -13.87 -4.72
CA ASN A 96 5.87 -14.01 -4.32
C ASN A 96 6.59 -15.13 -5.08
N GLN A 97 5.92 -16.21 -5.44
CA GLN A 97 6.48 -17.25 -6.32
C GLN A 97 6.74 -16.67 -7.72
N ALA A 98 5.88 -15.78 -8.22
CA ALA A 98 6.11 -15.10 -9.48
C ALA A 98 7.40 -14.26 -9.42
N LEU A 99 7.66 -13.55 -8.32
CA LEU A 99 8.91 -12.77 -8.13
C LEU A 99 10.18 -13.63 -8.06
N GLN A 100 10.08 -14.87 -7.58
CA GLN A 100 11.19 -15.82 -7.49
C GLN A 100 11.43 -16.59 -8.78
N ALA A 101 10.37 -16.81 -9.56
CA ALA A 101 10.48 -17.42 -10.88
C ALA A 101 11.28 -16.53 -11.83
N ALA A 102 11.98 -17.16 -12.78
CA ALA A 102 12.67 -16.44 -13.84
C ALA A 102 11.70 -15.47 -14.55
N VAL A 103 12.15 -14.25 -14.80
CA VAL A 103 11.36 -13.27 -15.57
C VAL A 103 11.09 -13.82 -16.97
N GLY A 104 9.97 -13.42 -17.58
CA GLY A 104 9.52 -13.95 -18.88
C GLY A 104 10.39 -13.54 -20.09
N TYR A 105 11.62 -13.09 -19.87
CA TYR A 105 12.50 -12.50 -20.89
C TYR A 105 13.93 -13.00 -20.70
N SER A 106 14.46 -13.67 -21.73
CA SER A 106 15.81 -14.23 -21.76
C SER A 106 16.89 -13.15 -21.99
N ALA A 107 16.55 -12.13 -22.78
CA ALA A 107 17.32 -10.91 -22.91
C ALA A 107 16.43 -9.70 -22.62
N LYS A 108 16.89 -8.86 -21.70
CA LYS A 108 16.23 -7.59 -21.36
C LYS A 108 16.63 -6.50 -22.33
N SER A 109 15.88 -5.41 -22.35
CA SER A 109 16.28 -4.22 -23.11
C SER A 109 17.60 -3.68 -22.56
N SER A 110 18.55 -3.45 -23.46
CA SER A 110 19.85 -2.88 -23.12
C SER A 110 20.44 -2.11 -24.28
N PHE A 111 21.40 -1.24 -23.97
CA PHE A 111 22.33 -0.69 -24.94
C PHE A 111 23.72 -0.58 -24.31
N THR A 112 24.74 -0.63 -25.14
CA THR A 112 26.14 -0.56 -24.70
C THR A 112 26.84 0.58 -25.44
N THR A 113 27.54 1.42 -24.67
CA THR A 113 28.36 2.51 -25.22
C THR A 113 29.64 1.97 -25.83
N ASP A 114 30.33 2.82 -26.58
CA ASP A 114 31.73 2.55 -26.90
C ASP A 114 32.58 2.63 -25.61
N PRO A 115 33.79 2.05 -25.56
CA PRO A 115 34.64 2.08 -24.39
C PRO A 115 34.99 3.51 -23.93
N ILE A 116 34.79 3.79 -22.65
CA ILE A 116 35.27 5.01 -22.01
C ILE A 116 36.71 4.76 -21.54
N ALA A 117 37.69 5.38 -22.20
CA ALA A 117 39.09 5.20 -21.86
C ALA A 117 39.37 5.55 -20.39
N GLY A 118 39.99 4.60 -19.67
CA GLY A 118 40.37 4.77 -18.26
C GLY A 118 39.20 4.82 -17.27
N ALA A 119 37.98 4.48 -17.68
CA ALA A 119 36.86 4.40 -16.75
C ALA A 119 36.99 3.21 -15.80
N THR A 120 36.61 3.44 -14.55
CA THR A 120 36.50 2.41 -13.50
C THR A 120 35.13 2.51 -12.83
N THR A 121 34.80 1.57 -11.95
CA THR A 121 33.55 1.62 -11.18
C THR A 121 33.44 2.87 -10.30
N ASP A 122 34.56 3.44 -9.88
CA ASP A 122 34.61 4.65 -9.05
C ASP A 122 34.72 5.94 -9.87
N ASN A 123 35.06 5.82 -11.16
CA ASN A 123 35.23 6.94 -12.07
C ASN A 123 34.77 6.59 -13.50
N LEU A 124 33.50 6.84 -13.78
CA LEU A 124 32.90 6.75 -15.11
C LEU A 124 33.30 7.92 -16.03
N LEU A 125 33.89 8.98 -15.49
CA LEU A 125 34.35 10.11 -16.29
C LEU A 125 35.54 9.71 -17.18
N GLY A 126 36.24 8.62 -16.87
CA GLY A 126 37.42 8.18 -17.61
C GLY A 126 38.64 9.06 -17.38
N THR A 127 39.69 8.85 -18.17
CA THR A 127 40.88 9.71 -18.18
C THR A 127 40.60 10.98 -18.96
N SER A 128 40.88 12.13 -18.35
CA SER A 128 40.84 13.42 -19.06
C SER A 128 41.85 13.41 -20.20
N ALA A 129 41.40 13.69 -21.42
CA ALA A 129 42.30 13.95 -22.53
C ALA A 129 43.18 15.16 -22.19
N ALA A 130 44.46 15.11 -22.54
CA ALA A 130 45.34 16.27 -22.38
C ALA A 130 44.84 17.40 -23.28
N ALA A 131 44.89 18.64 -22.78
CA ALA A 131 44.66 19.80 -23.63
C ALA A 131 45.73 19.85 -24.72
N SER A 132 45.35 20.23 -25.94
CA SER A 132 46.29 20.36 -27.05
C SER A 132 46.54 21.82 -27.37
N ASN A 133 47.78 22.15 -27.74
CA ASN A 133 48.11 23.46 -28.27
C ASN A 133 47.50 23.67 -29.67
N ALA A 134 47.29 24.93 -30.02
CA ALA A 134 46.93 25.29 -31.39
C ALA A 134 48.08 24.97 -32.35
N VAL A 135 47.78 24.25 -33.44
CA VAL A 135 48.74 23.92 -34.50
C VAL A 135 48.15 24.36 -35.82
N LEU A 136 48.76 25.39 -36.42
CA LEU A 136 48.39 25.87 -37.75
C LEU A 136 49.37 25.28 -38.78
N THR A 137 48.86 24.40 -39.63
CA THR A 137 49.66 23.71 -40.66
C THR A 137 49.31 24.24 -42.05
N GLY A 138 50.34 24.48 -42.86
CA GLY A 138 50.19 24.82 -44.27
C GLY A 138 49.37 23.78 -45.05
N SER A 139 48.60 24.24 -46.03
CA SER A 139 47.92 23.37 -46.99
C SER A 139 48.89 22.80 -48.03
N SER A 140 49.96 23.53 -48.38
CA SER A 140 50.98 23.14 -49.34
C SER A 140 52.40 23.34 -48.79
N ALA A 141 53.40 22.77 -49.48
CA ALA A 141 54.80 23.06 -49.19
C ALA A 141 55.07 24.56 -49.39
N LEU A 142 55.86 25.15 -48.50
CA LEU A 142 56.20 26.56 -48.57
C LEU A 142 57.23 26.79 -49.69
N ALA A 143 56.83 27.53 -50.72
CA ALA A 143 57.72 27.90 -51.82
C ALA A 143 58.70 29.02 -51.41
N THR A 144 59.78 29.18 -52.18
CA THR A 144 60.65 30.36 -52.04
C THR A 144 59.86 31.62 -52.38
N LEU A 145 59.81 32.56 -51.45
CA LEU A 145 59.14 33.84 -51.62
C LEU A 145 60.12 34.88 -52.15
N ASP A 146 59.92 35.32 -53.38
CA ASP A 146 60.80 36.30 -54.03
C ASP A 146 60.26 37.73 -53.85
N LEU A 147 60.99 38.55 -53.10
CA LEU A 147 60.68 39.97 -52.87
C LEU A 147 61.70 40.90 -53.56
N THR A 148 62.52 40.39 -54.48
CA THR A 148 63.57 41.19 -55.16
C THR A 148 63.02 42.38 -55.95
N ALA A 149 61.82 42.25 -56.51
CA ALA A 149 61.10 43.31 -57.22
C ALA A 149 60.04 44.05 -56.36
N ALA A 150 59.94 43.75 -55.06
CA ALA A 150 58.92 44.34 -54.20
C ALA A 150 59.20 45.83 -53.89
N SER A 151 58.16 46.68 -53.93
CA SER A 151 58.28 48.11 -53.64
C SER A 151 58.35 48.44 -52.14
N THR A 152 57.81 47.56 -51.30
CA THR A 152 57.72 47.67 -49.83
C THR A 152 58.09 46.34 -49.18
N ASP A 153 58.52 46.37 -47.93
CA ASP A 153 58.74 45.15 -47.15
C ASP A 153 57.42 44.38 -47.01
N LEU A 154 57.49 43.05 -47.02
CA LEU A 154 56.35 42.23 -46.69
C LEU A 154 56.27 42.09 -45.17
N THR A 155 55.28 42.74 -44.58
CA THR A 155 54.88 42.52 -43.20
C THR A 155 53.62 41.65 -43.11
N PHE A 156 53.57 40.82 -42.07
CA PHE A 156 52.38 40.06 -41.63
C PHE A 156 52.44 39.89 -40.12
N LYS A 157 51.34 39.49 -39.48
CA LYS A 157 51.29 39.26 -38.04
C LYS A 157 51.14 37.79 -37.72
N VAL A 158 51.81 37.35 -36.66
CA VAL A 158 51.59 36.06 -35.99
C VAL A 158 51.17 36.37 -34.56
N ASN A 159 49.95 35.98 -34.17
CA ASN A 159 49.36 36.32 -32.88
C ASN A 159 49.52 37.80 -32.50
N SER A 160 49.14 38.70 -33.41
CA SER A 160 49.26 40.16 -33.30
C SER A 160 50.68 40.75 -33.39
N GLN A 161 51.72 39.92 -33.43
CA GLN A 161 53.12 40.37 -33.51
C GLN A 161 53.61 40.42 -34.97
N THR A 162 54.20 41.53 -35.38
CA THR A 162 54.62 41.75 -36.77
C THR A 162 55.93 41.02 -37.10
N VAL A 163 55.93 40.25 -38.18
CA VAL A 163 57.11 39.74 -38.87
C VAL A 163 57.34 40.59 -40.12
N THR A 164 58.58 41.00 -40.36
CA THR A 164 58.99 41.77 -41.53
C THR A 164 60.00 40.99 -42.35
N LEU A 165 59.70 40.81 -43.64
CA LEU A 165 60.62 40.32 -44.65
C LEU A 165 61.00 41.50 -45.56
N ALA A 166 62.28 41.83 -45.61
CA ALA A 166 62.78 43.00 -46.30
C ALA A 166 62.63 42.84 -47.82
N LYS A 167 62.22 43.92 -48.49
CA LYS A 167 62.23 43.98 -49.95
C LYS A 167 63.65 43.85 -50.52
N GLY A 168 63.77 43.45 -51.78
CA GLY A 168 65.05 43.30 -52.46
C GLY A 168 65.77 41.97 -52.19
N SER A 169 65.12 41.01 -51.52
CA SER A 169 65.66 39.69 -51.19
C SER A 169 64.68 38.56 -51.53
N SER A 170 65.18 37.34 -51.73
CA SER A 170 64.35 36.13 -51.80
C SER A 170 64.52 35.30 -50.54
N TYR A 171 63.42 34.73 -50.03
CA TYR A 171 63.37 33.99 -48.78
C TYR A 171 62.96 32.53 -49.03
N THR A 172 63.83 31.59 -48.71
CA THR A 172 63.50 30.15 -48.68
C THR A 172 62.56 29.82 -47.53
N ALA A 173 61.86 28.69 -47.61
CA ALA A 173 61.00 28.20 -46.52
C ALA A 173 61.71 28.16 -45.16
N THR A 174 62.99 27.76 -45.15
CA THR A 174 63.84 27.75 -43.96
C THR A 174 64.04 29.15 -43.41
N GLN A 175 64.38 30.12 -44.26
CA GLN A 175 64.58 31.51 -43.84
C GLN A 175 63.28 32.17 -43.34
N ILE A 176 62.12 31.83 -43.92
CA ILE A 176 60.81 32.32 -43.44
C ILE A 176 60.50 31.73 -42.06
N LYS A 177 60.66 30.42 -41.89
CA LYS A 177 60.52 29.73 -40.59
C LYS A 177 61.46 30.33 -39.54
N ASP A 178 62.73 30.57 -39.88
CA ASP A 178 63.70 31.19 -38.97
C ASP A 178 63.34 32.65 -38.66
N ALA A 179 62.87 33.43 -39.64
CA ALA A 179 62.42 34.80 -39.43
C ALA A 179 61.24 34.88 -38.45
N ILE A 180 60.26 33.97 -38.56
CA ILE A 180 59.14 33.90 -37.60
C ILE A 180 59.66 33.57 -36.20
N ASN A 181 60.51 32.54 -36.06
CA ASN A 181 61.06 32.15 -34.77
C ASN A 181 61.90 33.26 -34.11
N THR A 182 62.75 33.95 -34.88
CA THR A 182 63.63 34.99 -34.36
C THR A 182 62.91 36.29 -34.06
N GLN A 183 62.02 36.76 -34.94
CA GLN A 183 61.36 38.06 -34.76
C GLN A 183 60.21 38.00 -33.75
N VAL A 184 59.42 36.92 -33.80
CA VAL A 184 58.18 36.85 -33.02
C VAL A 184 58.00 35.56 -32.22
N GLY A 185 58.85 34.53 -32.36
CA GLY A 185 58.61 33.21 -31.73
C GLY A 185 58.32 33.27 -30.23
N THR A 186 59.11 34.03 -29.46
CA THR A 186 58.88 34.23 -28.02
C THR A 186 57.71 35.18 -27.71
N SER A 187 57.58 36.28 -28.45
CA SER A 187 56.58 37.33 -28.16
C SER A 187 55.17 36.96 -28.61
N ALA A 188 55.05 36.23 -29.73
CA ALA A 188 53.83 35.61 -30.25
C ALA A 188 53.53 34.26 -29.60
N LYS A 189 54.50 33.69 -28.89
CA LYS A 189 54.47 32.35 -28.27
C LYS A 189 54.12 31.26 -29.28
N VAL A 190 54.92 31.21 -30.34
CA VAL A 190 54.77 30.25 -31.44
C VAL A 190 56.14 29.68 -31.78
N ALA A 191 56.19 28.37 -32.05
CA ALA A 191 57.33 27.71 -32.67
C ALA A 191 56.98 27.40 -34.13
N ALA A 192 57.76 27.96 -35.05
CA ALA A 192 57.67 27.67 -36.48
C ALA A 192 58.59 26.51 -36.86
N THR A 193 58.06 25.51 -37.56
CA THR A 193 58.80 24.37 -38.10
C THR A 193 58.40 24.11 -39.55
N LEU A 194 59.16 23.25 -40.23
CA LEU A 194 58.76 22.68 -41.51
C LEU A 194 58.48 21.19 -41.29
N ASP A 195 57.35 20.69 -41.78
CA ASP A 195 57.04 19.26 -41.71
C ASP A 195 57.88 18.46 -42.74
N GLY A 196 57.74 17.12 -42.73
CA GLY A 196 58.45 16.24 -43.65
C GLY A 196 58.10 16.44 -45.14
N SER A 197 57.05 17.22 -45.44
CA SER A 197 56.64 17.61 -46.78
C SER A 197 56.98 19.07 -47.12
N GLY A 198 57.71 19.77 -46.24
CA GLY A 198 58.11 21.17 -46.41
C GLY A 198 57.00 22.20 -46.15
N LYS A 199 55.89 21.83 -45.49
CA LYS A 199 54.85 22.77 -45.11
C LYS A 199 55.24 23.53 -43.85
N LEU A 200 54.93 24.82 -43.80
CA LEU A 200 55.10 25.61 -42.59
C LEU A 200 54.10 25.17 -41.52
N VAL A 201 54.59 24.85 -40.33
CA VAL A 201 53.78 24.51 -39.16
C VAL A 201 54.08 25.50 -38.06
N LEU A 202 53.05 26.14 -37.56
CA LEU A 202 53.12 27.05 -36.42
C LEU A 202 52.41 26.41 -35.23
N THR A 203 53.19 26.02 -34.23
CA THR A 203 52.68 25.41 -33.01
C THR A 203 52.71 26.44 -31.89
N SER A 204 51.58 26.70 -31.25
CA SER A 204 51.53 27.55 -30.06
C SER A 204 52.36 26.96 -28.93
N THR A 205 53.05 27.82 -28.20
CA THR A 205 53.78 27.48 -26.97
C THR A 205 53.09 28.07 -25.72
N ASN A 206 51.85 28.55 -25.86
CA ASN A 206 51.00 28.94 -24.73
C ASN A 206 50.53 27.73 -23.90
N THR A 207 49.80 28.00 -22.82
CA THR A 207 49.03 26.99 -22.11
C THR A 207 48.01 26.36 -23.05
N ALA A 208 48.11 25.06 -23.27
CA ALA A 208 47.19 24.29 -24.10
C ALA A 208 45.73 24.42 -23.61
N GLY A 209 44.78 24.50 -24.54
CA GLY A 209 43.35 24.62 -24.22
C GLY A 209 42.52 25.22 -25.36
N ALA A 210 41.19 25.26 -25.19
CA ALA A 210 40.28 25.79 -26.21
C ALA A 210 40.49 27.28 -26.53
N SER A 211 41.06 28.03 -25.58
CA SER A 211 41.41 29.44 -25.76
C SER A 211 42.80 29.65 -26.37
N ASP A 212 43.58 28.59 -26.56
CA ASP A 212 44.87 28.67 -27.24
C ASP A 212 44.64 28.82 -28.75
N ALA A 213 45.32 29.75 -29.38
CA ALA A 213 45.18 30.01 -30.81
C ALA A 213 46.51 30.45 -31.44
N VAL A 214 46.69 30.06 -32.70
CA VAL A 214 47.70 30.63 -33.60
C VAL A 214 46.96 31.26 -34.76
N THR A 215 47.13 32.57 -34.93
CA THR A 215 46.59 33.33 -36.06
C THR A 215 47.71 33.98 -36.85
N VAL A 216 47.66 33.84 -38.17
CA VAL A 216 48.51 34.55 -39.11
C VAL A 216 47.64 35.45 -39.97
N ASP A 217 47.83 36.76 -39.91
CA ASP A 217 46.96 37.73 -40.57
C ASP A 217 47.69 39.04 -40.95
N THR A 218 46.93 40.04 -41.39
CA THR A 218 47.40 41.42 -41.60
C THR A 218 48.62 41.52 -42.52
N PHE A 219 48.54 40.88 -43.69
CA PHE A 219 49.56 40.98 -44.72
C PHE A 219 49.53 42.37 -45.37
N SER A 220 50.69 43.03 -45.44
CA SER A 220 50.87 44.32 -46.13
C SER A 220 50.66 44.25 -47.65
N SER A 221 50.85 43.06 -48.24
CA SER A 221 50.52 42.73 -49.61
C SER A 221 50.31 41.23 -49.74
N GLY A 222 49.41 40.77 -50.60
CA GLY A 222 49.09 39.34 -50.73
C GLY A 222 48.25 38.80 -49.57
N ASP A 223 48.34 37.51 -49.28
CA ASP A 223 47.54 36.82 -48.27
C ASP A 223 48.27 35.59 -47.69
N ALA A 224 47.58 34.81 -46.84
CA ALA A 224 48.16 33.67 -46.15
C ALA A 224 48.66 32.55 -47.09
N THR A 225 48.24 32.52 -48.36
CA THR A 225 48.74 31.54 -49.35
C THR A 225 50.23 31.70 -49.65
N GLN A 226 50.77 32.91 -49.48
CA GLN A 226 52.21 33.18 -49.65
C GLN A 226 53.07 32.45 -48.61
N LEU A 227 52.47 32.05 -47.48
CA LEU A 227 53.09 31.22 -46.45
C LEU A 227 52.64 29.75 -46.51
N GLY A 228 51.94 29.36 -47.59
CA GLY A 228 51.47 27.98 -47.81
C GLY A 228 50.21 27.60 -47.04
N PHE A 229 49.52 28.56 -46.39
CA PHE A 229 48.24 28.33 -45.70
C PHE A 229 47.05 28.37 -46.67
N PRO A 230 45.84 27.96 -46.25
CA PRO A 230 44.63 28.09 -47.07
C PRO A 230 44.39 29.53 -47.57
N ALA A 231 43.69 29.67 -48.70
CA ALA A 231 43.35 30.98 -49.27
C ALA A 231 42.48 31.82 -48.31
N GLY A 232 42.89 33.06 -48.06
CA GLY A 232 42.21 33.97 -47.15
C GLY A 232 43.14 35.03 -46.55
N ALA A 233 42.55 36.15 -46.11
CA ALA A 233 43.26 37.25 -45.46
C ALA A 233 43.86 36.91 -44.08
N SER A 234 43.44 35.78 -43.50
CA SER A 234 43.92 35.25 -42.22
C SER A 234 43.83 33.73 -42.21
N ALA A 235 44.74 33.09 -41.49
CA ALA A 235 44.72 31.66 -41.18
C ALA A 235 44.81 31.47 -39.66
N THR A 236 43.82 30.80 -39.07
CA THR A 236 43.74 30.57 -37.62
C THR A 236 43.56 29.10 -37.32
N ALA A 237 44.30 28.60 -36.33
CA ALA A 237 44.04 27.33 -35.68
C ALA A 237 43.85 27.55 -34.18
N SER A 238 43.00 26.72 -33.57
CA SER A 238 42.75 26.72 -32.12
C SER A 238 43.18 25.40 -31.49
N GLY A 239 43.62 25.47 -30.24
CA GLY A 239 43.86 24.29 -29.41
C GLY A 239 42.54 23.67 -28.96
N SER A 240 42.63 22.50 -28.33
CA SER A 240 41.48 21.82 -27.76
C SER A 240 41.56 21.83 -26.25
N ALA A 241 40.43 22.08 -25.58
CA ALA A 241 40.34 21.88 -24.14
C ALA A 241 40.58 20.40 -23.82
N GLY A 242 41.43 20.14 -22.82
CA GLY A 242 41.51 18.84 -22.19
C GLY A 242 40.26 18.61 -21.34
N GLY A 243 39.77 17.38 -21.26
CA GLY A 243 38.56 17.09 -20.52
C GLY A 243 38.20 15.62 -20.50
N SER A 244 37.42 15.22 -19.51
CA SER A 244 36.79 13.91 -19.50
C SER A 244 35.72 13.83 -20.59
N PRO A 245 35.52 12.66 -21.25
CA PRO A 245 34.47 12.44 -22.24
C PRO A 245 33.03 12.67 -21.74
N LEU A 246 32.79 12.65 -20.42
CA LEU A 246 31.44 12.78 -19.84
C LEU A 246 31.26 13.96 -18.90
N ASP A 247 32.33 14.56 -18.37
CA ASP A 247 32.19 15.63 -17.37
C ASP A 247 31.34 16.81 -17.88
N GLY A 248 30.35 17.20 -17.07
CA GLY A 248 29.38 18.24 -17.40
C GLY A 248 28.27 17.85 -18.39
N LEU A 249 28.35 16.67 -19.03
CA LEU A 249 27.31 16.22 -19.96
C LEU A 249 26.10 15.65 -19.23
N THR A 250 24.93 15.81 -19.83
CA THR A 250 23.65 15.31 -19.31
C THR A 250 23.11 14.20 -20.19
N LEU A 251 22.90 13.02 -19.61
CA LEU A 251 22.17 11.91 -20.21
C LEU A 251 20.71 11.96 -19.76
N THR A 252 19.78 12.01 -20.70
CA THR A 252 18.36 11.84 -20.41
C THR A 252 17.87 10.51 -20.94
N ILE A 253 17.07 9.79 -20.16
CA ILE A 253 16.40 8.57 -20.60
C ILE A 253 14.90 8.73 -20.32
N GLY A 254 14.08 8.53 -21.35
CA GLY A 254 12.62 8.53 -21.22
C GLY A 254 12.13 7.47 -20.21
N ALA A 255 10.87 7.58 -19.79
CA ALA A 255 10.25 6.58 -18.91
C ALA A 255 10.31 5.18 -19.54
N THR A 256 10.73 4.19 -18.76
CA THR A 256 10.88 2.79 -19.17
C THR A 256 9.87 1.94 -18.39
N GLY A 257 8.87 1.40 -19.09
CA GLY A 257 7.75 0.71 -18.45
C GLY A 257 6.98 1.66 -17.54
N ASN A 258 6.85 1.30 -16.25
CA ASN A 258 6.25 2.14 -15.21
C ASN A 258 7.28 3.04 -14.47
N GLY A 259 8.52 3.09 -14.95
CA GLY A 259 9.59 3.90 -14.36
C GLY A 259 9.41 5.40 -14.65
N THR A 260 10.13 6.23 -13.91
CA THR A 260 10.14 7.69 -14.12
C THR A 260 11.29 8.10 -15.02
N ALA A 261 11.06 9.03 -15.95
CA ALA A 261 12.12 9.55 -16.82
C ALA A 261 13.28 10.13 -15.99
N THR A 262 14.52 9.86 -16.42
CA THR A 262 15.75 10.23 -15.70
C THR A 262 16.56 11.26 -16.47
N SER A 263 17.15 12.20 -15.72
CA SER A 263 18.10 13.19 -16.23
C SER A 263 19.33 13.18 -15.34
N ILE A 264 20.46 12.77 -15.90
CA ILE A 264 21.69 12.45 -15.18
C ILE A 264 22.77 13.38 -15.68
N THR A 265 23.33 14.23 -14.81
CA THR A 265 24.50 15.03 -15.18
C THR A 265 25.76 14.39 -14.61
N PHE A 266 26.72 14.09 -15.47
CA PHE A 266 28.01 13.53 -15.08
C PHE A 266 28.94 14.62 -14.55
N GLY A 267 29.77 14.26 -13.57
CA GLY A 267 30.80 15.14 -13.01
C GLY A 267 31.08 14.88 -11.53
N THR A 268 31.97 15.68 -10.94
CA THR A 268 32.47 15.47 -9.56
C THR A 268 31.75 16.30 -8.48
N GLY A 269 30.89 17.24 -8.87
CA GLY A 269 30.16 18.12 -7.95
C GLY A 269 28.97 17.45 -7.23
N SER A 270 28.39 18.16 -6.26
CA SER A 270 27.18 17.68 -5.56
C SER A 270 26.02 17.48 -6.55
N GLY A 271 25.30 16.35 -6.41
CA GLY A 271 24.22 15.97 -7.33
C GLY A 271 24.69 15.56 -8.73
N LYS A 272 26.00 15.33 -8.94
CA LYS A 272 26.57 14.81 -10.19
C LYS A 272 26.97 13.35 -10.04
N VAL A 273 26.93 12.63 -11.16
CA VAL A 273 27.29 11.21 -11.23
C VAL A 273 28.74 11.07 -11.66
N LYS A 274 29.56 10.45 -10.80
CA LYS A 274 30.96 10.09 -11.15
C LYS A 274 31.21 8.59 -11.11
N SER A 275 30.51 7.83 -10.27
CA SER A 275 30.73 6.39 -10.10
C SER A 275 29.58 5.56 -10.66
N LEU A 276 29.83 4.27 -10.87
CA LEU A 276 28.82 3.30 -11.27
C LEU A 276 27.71 3.17 -10.21
N ASN A 277 28.04 3.32 -8.94
CA ASN A 277 27.06 3.32 -7.85
C ASN A 277 26.14 4.55 -7.94
N ASP A 278 26.71 5.75 -8.15
CA ASP A 278 25.91 6.98 -8.32
C ASP A 278 24.97 6.87 -9.53
N LEU A 279 25.48 6.30 -10.63
CA LEU A 279 24.69 6.08 -11.83
C LEU A 279 23.54 5.10 -11.58
N ASN A 280 23.80 3.95 -10.95
CA ASN A 280 22.76 2.98 -10.60
C ASN A 280 21.70 3.58 -9.67
N ASN A 281 22.09 4.40 -8.69
CA ASN A 281 21.15 5.10 -7.82
C ASN A 281 20.27 6.08 -8.61
N ALA A 282 20.83 6.83 -9.55
CA ALA A 282 20.09 7.75 -10.39
C ALA A 282 19.16 7.05 -11.40
N LEU A 283 19.52 5.83 -11.83
CA LEU A 283 18.77 5.01 -12.77
C LEU A 283 17.65 4.17 -12.12
N ALA A 284 17.75 3.88 -10.81
CA ALA A 284 16.85 2.96 -10.12
C ALA A 284 15.36 3.35 -10.24
N GLY A 285 15.03 4.64 -10.19
CA GLY A 285 13.65 5.13 -10.34
C GLY A 285 13.03 4.88 -11.72
N ASN A 286 13.86 4.64 -12.74
CA ASN A 286 13.42 4.30 -14.09
C ASN A 286 13.48 2.78 -14.38
N ASN A 287 13.68 1.95 -13.34
CA ASN A 287 13.88 0.50 -13.46
C ASN A 287 15.07 0.13 -14.37
N LEU A 288 16.14 0.92 -14.29
CA LEU A 288 17.36 0.71 -15.07
C LEU A 288 18.54 0.40 -14.15
N GLN A 289 19.51 -0.33 -14.69
CA GLN A 289 20.76 -0.65 -14.03
C GLN A 289 21.90 -0.53 -15.04
N ALA A 290 23.03 -0.02 -14.57
CA ALA A 290 24.26 0.12 -15.32
C ALA A 290 25.32 -0.89 -14.86
N SER A 291 26.09 -1.39 -15.81
CA SER A 291 27.30 -2.18 -15.57
C SER A 291 28.44 -1.65 -16.44
N LEU A 292 29.67 -1.81 -15.95
CA LEU A 292 30.88 -1.43 -16.68
C LEU A 292 31.66 -2.70 -17.03
N SER A 293 32.00 -2.87 -18.31
CA SER A 293 32.89 -3.96 -18.74
C SER A 293 34.33 -3.71 -18.29
N ALA A 294 35.15 -4.76 -18.32
CA ALA A 294 36.60 -4.63 -18.08
C ALA A 294 37.30 -3.71 -19.10
N THR A 295 36.69 -3.49 -20.27
CA THR A 295 37.20 -2.59 -21.32
C THR A 295 36.73 -1.15 -21.16
N GLY A 296 35.90 -0.84 -20.17
CA GLY A 296 35.33 0.50 -19.94
C GLY A 296 34.06 0.79 -20.75
N ALA A 297 33.45 -0.20 -21.39
CA ALA A 297 32.16 -0.02 -22.06
C ALA A 297 31.03 -0.05 -21.03
N LEU A 298 30.18 0.97 -21.05
CA LEU A 298 29.05 1.10 -20.14
C LEU A 298 27.81 0.46 -20.78
N THR A 299 27.20 -0.50 -20.09
CA THR A 299 25.93 -1.10 -20.50
C THR A 299 24.84 -0.64 -19.55
N ILE A 300 23.74 -0.12 -20.09
CA ILE A 300 22.52 0.15 -19.33
C ILE A 300 21.47 -0.85 -19.78
N SER A 301 20.84 -1.54 -18.82
CA SER A 301 19.79 -2.52 -19.07
C SER A 301 18.60 -2.30 -18.14
N THR A 302 17.43 -2.83 -18.51
CA THR A 302 16.29 -2.86 -17.60
C THR A 302 16.50 -3.84 -16.46
N THR A 303 15.90 -3.53 -15.30
CA THR A 303 15.82 -4.45 -14.17
C THR A 303 14.75 -5.51 -14.41
N ASN A 304 14.59 -6.44 -13.46
CA ASN A 304 13.48 -7.40 -13.53
C ASN A 304 12.11 -6.74 -13.45
N ASP A 305 12.01 -5.52 -12.90
CA ASP A 305 10.75 -4.79 -12.79
C ASP A 305 10.27 -4.28 -14.16
N ALA A 306 11.18 -3.93 -15.06
CA ALA A 306 10.86 -3.50 -16.43
C ALA A 306 11.42 -4.45 -17.49
N ALA A 307 11.49 -5.75 -17.20
CA ALA A 307 12.06 -6.75 -18.10
C ALA A 307 11.32 -6.83 -19.45
N SER A 308 10.02 -6.54 -19.45
CA SER A 308 9.14 -6.52 -20.62
C SER A 308 9.23 -5.24 -21.45
N ALA A 309 9.81 -4.17 -20.88
CA ALA A 309 9.83 -2.86 -21.50
C ALA A 309 11.12 -2.62 -22.31
N THR A 310 10.99 -1.87 -23.39
CA THR A 310 12.15 -1.29 -24.08
C THR A 310 12.58 -0.02 -23.35
N ILE A 311 13.90 0.20 -23.20
CA ILE A 311 14.42 1.43 -22.60
C ILE A 311 13.87 2.64 -23.36
N GLY A 312 13.41 3.63 -22.60
CA GLY A 312 12.90 4.89 -23.15
C GLY A 312 13.93 5.64 -23.99
N THR A 313 13.49 6.71 -24.66
CA THR A 313 14.35 7.49 -25.57
C THR A 313 15.61 8.00 -24.88
N VAL A 314 16.78 7.69 -25.43
CA VAL A 314 18.08 8.18 -24.97
C VAL A 314 18.35 9.55 -25.61
N GLY A 315 18.78 10.52 -24.80
CA GLY A 315 18.99 11.90 -25.24
C GLY A 315 19.87 12.71 -24.29
N GLY A 316 19.75 14.04 -24.37
CA GLY A 316 20.56 14.99 -23.61
C GLY A 316 21.90 15.27 -24.28
N THR A 317 22.69 16.18 -23.70
CA THR A 317 23.99 16.60 -24.26
C THR A 317 25.03 15.48 -24.31
N ALA A 318 24.84 14.40 -23.54
CA ALA A 318 25.66 13.19 -23.62
C ALA A 318 25.37 12.31 -24.85
N ALA A 319 24.25 12.57 -25.54
CA ALA A 319 23.81 11.86 -26.75
C ALA A 319 23.90 12.72 -28.03
N ASP A 320 24.44 13.95 -27.96
CA ASP A 320 24.70 14.78 -29.13
C ASP A 320 25.67 14.11 -30.11
N THR A 321 25.69 14.57 -31.36
CA THR A 321 26.58 14.01 -32.40
C THR A 321 28.04 14.00 -31.93
N GLY A 322 28.69 12.83 -32.00
CA GLY A 322 30.07 12.64 -31.56
C GLY A 322 30.24 12.41 -30.04
N LYS A 323 29.15 12.27 -29.28
CA LYS A 323 29.17 11.94 -27.85
C LYS A 323 28.88 10.46 -27.60
N LEU A 324 29.20 10.00 -26.40
CA LEU A 324 29.22 8.58 -26.02
C LEU A 324 27.88 7.85 -26.23
N PHE A 325 26.76 8.54 -26.00
CA PHE A 325 25.41 7.97 -26.10
C PHE A 325 24.73 8.28 -27.43
N ASN A 326 25.43 8.88 -28.39
CA ASN A 326 24.86 9.24 -29.69
C ASN A 326 24.31 8.00 -30.43
N GLY A 327 23.06 8.08 -30.86
CA GLY A 327 22.38 7.00 -31.60
C GLY A 327 22.16 5.71 -30.81
N LYS A 328 22.40 5.68 -29.50
CA LYS A 328 22.14 4.49 -28.68
C LYS A 328 20.64 4.39 -28.40
N THR A 329 20.07 3.21 -28.63
CA THR A 329 18.66 2.90 -28.36
C THR A 329 18.57 1.56 -27.65
N GLY A 330 17.63 1.41 -26.71
CA GLY A 330 17.39 0.12 -26.08
C GLY A 330 16.99 -0.95 -27.09
N SER A 331 17.58 -2.14 -26.97
CA SER A 331 17.14 -3.32 -27.71
C SER A 331 15.72 -3.72 -27.32
N THR A 332 14.97 -4.31 -28.25
CA THR A 332 13.67 -4.92 -27.91
C THR A 332 13.91 -6.15 -27.02
N PRO A 333 13.25 -6.26 -25.85
CA PRO A 333 13.33 -7.46 -25.02
C PRO A 333 12.98 -8.74 -25.79
N VAL A 334 13.67 -9.83 -25.48
CA VAL A 334 13.45 -11.14 -26.09
C VAL A 334 12.72 -12.03 -25.10
N GLN A 335 11.52 -12.47 -25.49
CA GLN A 335 10.69 -13.34 -24.67
C GLN A 335 11.37 -14.70 -24.41
N ASP A 336 11.18 -15.23 -23.21
CA ASP A 336 11.46 -16.62 -22.86
C ASP A 336 10.14 -17.40 -22.75
N PRO A 337 9.79 -18.24 -23.74
CA PRO A 337 8.54 -19.00 -23.73
C PRO A 337 8.37 -19.90 -22.49
N THR A 338 9.47 -20.44 -21.94
CA THR A 338 9.41 -21.34 -20.78
C THR A 338 9.09 -20.55 -19.51
N GLY A 339 9.81 -19.45 -19.27
CA GLY A 339 9.53 -18.53 -18.17
C GLY A 339 8.11 -17.96 -18.22
N LEU A 340 7.64 -17.57 -19.41
CA LEU A 340 6.28 -17.05 -19.60
C LEU A 340 5.21 -18.12 -19.31
N THR A 341 5.41 -19.37 -19.74
CA THR A 341 4.48 -20.46 -19.45
C THR A 341 4.38 -20.73 -17.94
N ASN A 342 5.52 -20.74 -17.23
CA ASN A 342 5.54 -20.93 -15.78
C ASN A 342 4.78 -19.81 -15.05
N ARG A 343 4.95 -18.56 -15.48
CA ARG A 343 4.24 -17.42 -14.89
C ARG A 343 2.76 -17.37 -15.26
N ALA A 344 2.39 -17.82 -16.46
CA ALA A 344 0.99 -18.01 -16.84
C ALA A 344 0.27 -19.04 -15.94
N ASN A 345 0.96 -20.12 -15.54
CA ASN A 345 0.41 -21.07 -14.57
C ASN A 345 0.17 -20.43 -13.20
N LEU A 346 1.05 -19.53 -12.75
CA LEU A 346 0.86 -18.77 -11.50
C LEU A 346 -0.32 -17.79 -11.61
N VAL A 347 -0.51 -17.15 -12.77
CA VAL A 347 -1.69 -16.33 -13.05
C VAL A 347 -2.98 -17.16 -12.89
N ASN A 348 -3.02 -18.37 -13.45
CA ASN A 348 -4.17 -19.27 -13.31
C ASN A 348 -4.41 -19.66 -11.84
N GLN A 349 -3.35 -19.99 -11.09
CA GLN A 349 -3.47 -20.29 -9.66
C GLN A 349 -4.02 -19.10 -8.86
N TYR A 350 -3.51 -17.89 -9.12
CA TYR A 350 -4.02 -16.66 -8.51
C TYR A 350 -5.51 -16.45 -8.80
N ASN A 351 -5.92 -16.59 -10.07
CA ASN A 351 -7.31 -16.42 -10.47
C ASN A 351 -8.25 -17.44 -9.82
N ASN A 352 -7.81 -18.70 -9.70
CA ASN A 352 -8.56 -19.73 -8.98
C ASN A 352 -8.74 -19.35 -7.50
N ILE A 353 -7.71 -18.78 -6.85
CA ILE A 353 -7.82 -18.30 -5.47
C ILE A 353 -8.81 -17.13 -5.38
N LEU A 354 -8.84 -16.21 -6.35
CA LEU A 354 -9.85 -15.13 -6.41
C LEU A 354 -11.28 -15.66 -6.54
N ASP A 355 -11.46 -16.74 -7.31
CA ASP A 355 -12.75 -17.43 -7.38
C ASP A 355 -13.12 -18.02 -6.02
N GLN A 356 -12.17 -18.67 -5.32
CA GLN A 356 -12.40 -19.17 -3.96
C GLN A 356 -12.70 -18.06 -2.95
N ILE A 357 -12.04 -16.90 -3.05
CA ILE A 357 -12.33 -15.72 -2.23
C ILE A 357 -13.79 -15.30 -2.44
N THR A 358 -14.22 -15.21 -3.70
CA THR A 358 -15.57 -14.81 -4.06
C THR A 358 -16.62 -15.79 -3.53
N THR A 359 -16.46 -17.09 -3.76
CA THR A 359 -17.42 -18.09 -3.29
C THR A 359 -17.43 -18.19 -1.76
N THR A 360 -16.26 -18.15 -1.11
CA THR A 360 -16.17 -18.18 0.36
C THR A 360 -16.86 -16.98 1.00
N ALA A 361 -16.75 -15.79 0.41
CA ALA A 361 -17.45 -14.61 0.88
C ALA A 361 -18.98 -14.77 0.74
N GLN A 362 -19.46 -15.36 -0.35
CA GLN A 362 -20.88 -15.62 -0.61
C GLN A 362 -21.46 -16.73 0.29
N ASP A 363 -20.65 -17.72 0.65
CA ASP A 363 -21.06 -18.86 1.48
C ASP A 363 -21.08 -18.56 2.98
N ALA A 364 -20.48 -17.44 3.43
CA ALA A 364 -20.39 -17.02 4.84
C ALA A 364 -21.72 -16.50 5.44
N SER A 365 -22.83 -17.14 5.10
CA SER A 365 -24.17 -16.81 5.57
C SER A 365 -24.53 -17.59 6.83
N TYR A 366 -25.45 -17.04 7.63
CA TYR A 366 -26.15 -17.79 8.67
C TYR A 366 -27.62 -17.38 8.67
N ASN A 367 -28.51 -18.39 8.64
CA ASN A 367 -29.96 -18.17 8.59
C ASN A 367 -30.40 -17.14 7.52
N GLY A 368 -29.75 -17.16 6.36
CA GLY A 368 -30.06 -16.29 5.23
C GLY A 368 -29.49 -14.86 5.29
N ILE A 369 -28.67 -14.52 6.29
CA ILE A 369 -27.98 -13.22 6.38
C ILE A 369 -26.49 -13.43 6.13
N ASN A 370 -25.92 -12.67 5.19
CA ASN A 370 -24.49 -12.66 4.90
C ASN A 370 -23.89 -11.24 4.98
N LEU A 371 -23.21 -10.96 6.09
CA LEU A 371 -22.56 -9.66 6.32
C LEU A 371 -21.30 -9.43 5.45
N LEU A 372 -20.80 -10.45 4.75
CA LEU A 372 -19.69 -10.34 3.80
C LEU A 372 -20.16 -10.18 2.35
N ASN A 373 -21.49 -10.22 2.12
CA ASN A 373 -22.11 -9.99 0.82
C ASN A 373 -23.00 -8.73 0.82
N GLY A 374 -22.84 -7.86 1.82
CA GLY A 374 -23.55 -6.58 1.91
C GLY A 374 -24.89 -6.61 2.65
N ASP A 375 -25.35 -7.76 3.16
CA ASP A 375 -26.61 -7.82 3.90
C ASP A 375 -26.56 -7.02 5.20
N GLN A 376 -27.72 -6.65 5.73
CA GLN A 376 -27.84 -5.94 7.00
C GLN A 376 -28.42 -6.85 8.08
N LEU A 377 -27.77 -6.88 9.23
CA LEU A 377 -28.32 -7.47 10.45
C LEU A 377 -28.92 -6.37 11.32
N LYS A 378 -30.21 -6.48 11.64
CA LYS A 378 -30.88 -5.63 12.63
C LYS A 378 -31.22 -6.46 13.87
N LEU A 379 -30.71 -6.03 15.02
CA LEU A 379 -31.01 -6.61 16.32
C LEU A 379 -31.86 -5.65 17.13
N THR A 380 -32.86 -6.18 17.83
CA THR A 380 -33.74 -5.45 18.73
C THR A 380 -33.53 -5.97 20.14
N PHE A 381 -33.32 -5.08 21.10
CA PHE A 381 -32.98 -5.44 22.48
C PHE A 381 -34.09 -5.16 23.50
N ASN A 382 -35.21 -4.58 23.06
CA ASN A 382 -36.34 -4.30 23.92
C ASN A 382 -37.68 -4.52 23.22
N GLU A 383 -38.71 -4.69 24.04
CA GLU A 383 -40.07 -5.06 23.69
C GLU A 383 -40.75 -3.99 22.83
N THR A 384 -40.35 -2.72 22.99
CA THR A 384 -40.88 -1.59 22.24
C THR A 384 -40.21 -1.37 20.88
N GLY A 385 -39.14 -2.09 20.57
CA GLY A 385 -38.38 -1.91 19.33
C GLY A 385 -37.54 -0.62 19.26
N SER A 386 -37.49 0.16 20.33
CA SER A 386 -36.77 1.45 20.37
C SER A 386 -35.26 1.27 20.55
N SER A 387 -34.82 0.17 21.16
CA SER A 387 -33.40 -0.17 21.34
C SER A 387 -32.98 -1.15 20.26
N THR A 388 -32.19 -0.68 19.29
CA THR A 388 -31.73 -1.50 18.17
C THR A 388 -30.24 -1.31 17.89
N LEU A 389 -29.61 -2.34 17.33
CA LEU A 389 -28.30 -2.26 16.70
C LEU A 389 -28.45 -2.70 15.24
N LYS A 390 -28.04 -1.84 14.31
CA LYS A 390 -27.96 -2.16 12.89
C LYS A 390 -26.50 -2.35 12.51
N ILE A 391 -26.20 -3.49 11.93
CA ILE A 391 -24.86 -3.84 11.46
C ILE A 391 -24.97 -3.99 9.95
N GLN A 392 -24.35 -3.05 9.24
CA GLN A 392 -24.30 -3.10 7.79
C GLN A 392 -23.13 -3.97 7.35
N GLY A 393 -23.43 -4.99 6.53
CA GLY A 393 -22.43 -5.81 5.89
C GLY A 393 -21.67 -5.05 4.80
N VAL A 394 -20.52 -5.58 4.42
CA VAL A 394 -19.66 -5.08 3.35
C VAL A 394 -19.46 -6.21 2.35
N THR A 395 -19.47 -5.93 1.06
CA THR A 395 -19.17 -6.93 0.03
C THR A 395 -17.67 -7.18 -0.04
N PHE A 396 -17.24 -8.41 0.25
CA PHE A 396 -15.83 -8.83 0.22
C PHE A 396 -15.58 -9.99 -0.75
N ASP A 397 -16.29 -10.00 -1.87
CA ASP A 397 -15.82 -10.73 -3.05
C ASP A 397 -14.49 -10.16 -3.58
N ALA A 398 -13.93 -10.78 -4.63
CA ALA A 398 -12.67 -10.30 -5.21
C ALA A 398 -12.75 -8.81 -5.60
N SER A 399 -13.86 -8.36 -6.20
CA SER A 399 -14.05 -6.97 -6.61
C SER A 399 -14.15 -6.02 -5.42
N GLY A 400 -14.88 -6.38 -4.36
CA GLY A 400 -15.05 -5.60 -3.14
C GLY A 400 -13.76 -5.45 -2.34
N LEU A 401 -12.83 -6.39 -2.49
CA LEU A 401 -11.46 -6.30 -1.97
C LEU A 401 -10.48 -5.58 -2.93
N ASN A 402 -10.96 -5.05 -4.05
CA ASN A 402 -10.15 -4.44 -5.11
C ASN A 402 -9.09 -5.39 -5.68
N LEU A 403 -9.45 -6.66 -5.81
CA LEU A 403 -8.66 -7.71 -6.45
C LEU A 403 -9.25 -8.00 -7.83
N THR A 404 -8.41 -7.91 -8.85
CA THR A 404 -8.80 -8.15 -10.25
C THR A 404 -8.14 -9.42 -10.74
N LYS A 405 -8.87 -10.22 -11.54
CA LYS A 405 -8.25 -11.36 -12.23
C LYS A 405 -7.12 -10.87 -13.13
N LEU A 406 -6.05 -11.64 -13.15
CA LEU A 406 -4.88 -11.40 -13.96
C LEU A 406 -5.04 -12.08 -15.32
N THR A 407 -4.45 -11.51 -16.36
CA THR A 407 -4.47 -12.04 -17.73
C THR A 407 -3.12 -12.64 -18.08
N ALA A 408 -3.13 -13.91 -18.50
CA ALA A 408 -1.91 -14.59 -18.92
C ALA A 408 -1.33 -13.92 -20.17
N GLY A 409 0.00 -13.71 -20.19
CA GLY A 409 0.69 -13.01 -21.28
C GLY A 409 0.73 -11.49 -21.14
N THR A 410 0.02 -10.91 -20.17
CA THR A 410 0.11 -9.48 -19.83
C THR A 410 0.56 -9.27 -18.39
N ASP A 411 0.02 -10.03 -17.44
CA ASP A 411 0.36 -9.94 -16.02
C ASP A 411 1.43 -10.97 -15.63
N PHE A 412 2.17 -10.65 -14.56
CA PHE A 412 3.34 -11.39 -14.10
C PHE A 412 4.45 -11.57 -15.15
N ILE A 413 4.41 -10.85 -16.28
CA ILE A 413 5.47 -10.93 -17.31
C ILE A 413 6.81 -10.35 -16.83
N ASP A 414 6.76 -9.44 -15.85
CA ASP A 414 7.89 -8.81 -15.16
C ASP A 414 7.61 -8.72 -13.64
N ASN A 415 8.57 -8.19 -12.88
CA ASN A 415 8.40 -8.06 -11.43
C ASN A 415 7.53 -6.86 -11.04
N ALA A 416 7.37 -5.84 -11.89
CA ALA A 416 6.51 -4.70 -11.59
C ALA A 416 5.03 -5.11 -11.46
N SER A 417 4.52 -5.92 -12.39
CA SER A 417 3.15 -6.44 -12.34
C SER A 417 2.91 -7.34 -11.11
N ALA A 418 3.88 -8.18 -10.74
CA ALA A 418 3.82 -8.99 -9.52
C ALA A 418 3.85 -8.14 -8.24
N ASN A 419 4.72 -7.13 -8.17
CA ASN A 419 4.80 -6.18 -7.06
C ASN A 419 3.50 -5.36 -6.91
N ALA A 420 2.90 -4.94 -8.03
CA ALA A 420 1.60 -4.26 -8.02
C ALA A 420 0.49 -5.15 -7.42
N THR A 421 0.46 -6.43 -7.80
CA THR A 421 -0.47 -7.43 -7.25
C THR A 421 -0.25 -7.66 -5.74
N LEU A 422 1.01 -7.75 -5.29
CA LEU A 422 1.31 -7.85 -3.85
C LEU A 422 0.83 -6.63 -3.07
N LYS A 423 0.95 -5.43 -3.65
CA LYS A 423 0.46 -4.20 -3.03
C LYS A 423 -1.05 -4.24 -2.84
N THR A 424 -1.82 -4.64 -3.86
CA THR A 424 -3.29 -4.75 -3.75
C THR A 424 -3.71 -5.83 -2.74
N LEU A 425 -3.04 -6.99 -2.72
CA LEU A 425 -3.28 -8.05 -1.74
C LEU A 425 -2.98 -7.62 -0.29
N ASN A 426 -1.95 -6.81 -0.07
CA ASN A 426 -1.65 -6.24 1.25
C ASN A 426 -2.74 -5.26 1.70
N SER A 427 -3.25 -4.42 0.79
CA SER A 427 -4.40 -3.56 1.07
C SER A 427 -5.66 -4.37 1.39
N ALA A 428 -5.98 -5.41 0.62
CA ALA A 428 -7.13 -6.30 0.86
C ALA A 428 -7.04 -6.98 2.24
N SER A 429 -5.85 -7.48 2.62
CA SER A 429 -5.60 -8.04 3.95
C SER A 429 -5.84 -7.01 5.07
N GLY A 430 -5.41 -5.76 4.86
CA GLY A 430 -5.70 -4.65 5.77
C GLY A 430 -7.21 -4.39 5.94
N LEU A 431 -7.97 -4.37 4.85
CA LEU A 431 -9.43 -4.19 4.87
C LEU A 431 -10.13 -5.31 5.66
N LEU A 432 -9.77 -6.56 5.40
CA LEU A 432 -10.32 -7.72 6.12
C LEU A 432 -10.05 -7.64 7.63
N ARG A 433 -8.84 -7.24 8.04
CA ARG A 433 -8.49 -7.07 9.47
C ARG A 433 -9.29 -5.95 10.12
N THR A 434 -9.46 -4.82 9.43
CA THR A 434 -10.29 -3.70 9.92
C THR A 434 -11.73 -4.16 10.13
N GLN A 435 -12.33 -4.86 9.15
CA GLN A 435 -13.69 -5.36 9.29
C GLN A 435 -13.83 -6.41 10.40
N ALA A 436 -12.87 -7.32 10.56
CA ALA A 436 -12.85 -8.29 11.65
C ALA A 436 -12.88 -7.58 13.02
N SER A 437 -12.12 -6.49 13.18
CA SER A 437 -12.15 -5.68 14.40
C SER A 437 -13.53 -5.06 14.64
N THR A 438 -14.16 -4.51 13.60
CA THR A 438 -15.51 -3.93 13.70
C THR A 438 -16.55 -4.98 14.08
N LEU A 439 -16.55 -6.14 13.42
CA LEU A 439 -17.47 -7.24 13.76
C LEU A 439 -17.20 -7.80 15.16
N GLY A 440 -15.94 -7.88 15.58
CA GLY A 440 -15.56 -8.29 16.94
C GLY A 440 -16.13 -7.36 18.01
N SER A 441 -16.00 -6.04 17.84
CA SER A 441 -16.61 -5.07 18.76
C SER A 441 -18.14 -5.18 18.80
N ASN A 442 -18.78 -5.36 17.63
CA ASN A 442 -20.22 -5.57 17.57
C ASN A 442 -20.63 -6.85 18.28
N LEU A 443 -19.91 -7.95 18.09
CA LEU A 443 -20.17 -9.22 18.77
C LEU A 443 -20.08 -9.06 20.29
N SER A 444 -19.07 -8.36 20.82
CA SER A 444 -18.97 -8.07 22.25
C SER A 444 -20.17 -7.26 22.75
N ILE A 445 -20.62 -6.25 22.02
CA ILE A 445 -21.82 -5.47 22.38
C ILE A 445 -23.05 -6.38 22.44
N VAL A 446 -23.24 -7.25 21.44
CA VAL A 446 -24.39 -8.15 21.38
C VAL A 446 -24.35 -9.18 22.52
N GLN A 447 -23.19 -9.73 22.85
CA GLN A 447 -23.01 -10.63 23.99
C GLN A 447 -23.33 -9.96 25.33
N ILE A 448 -22.85 -8.73 25.55
CA ILE A 448 -23.17 -7.94 26.76
C ILE A 448 -24.69 -7.72 26.87
N ARG A 449 -25.35 -7.39 25.75
CA ARG A 449 -26.81 -7.23 25.71
C ARG A 449 -27.56 -8.53 25.93
N GLN A 450 -27.03 -9.65 25.43
CA GLN A 450 -27.58 -10.98 25.65
C GLN A 450 -27.57 -11.31 27.16
N ASP A 451 -26.45 -11.09 27.84
CA ASP A 451 -26.32 -11.37 29.27
C ASP A 451 -27.14 -10.41 30.13
N PHE A 452 -27.20 -9.12 29.77
CA PHE A 452 -28.13 -8.18 30.39
C PHE A 452 -29.58 -8.68 30.30
N SER A 453 -30.00 -9.14 29.13
CA SER A 453 -31.37 -9.62 28.90
C SER A 453 -31.67 -10.87 29.74
N LYS A 454 -30.74 -11.84 29.80
CA LYS A 454 -30.85 -13.01 30.70
C LYS A 454 -31.00 -12.61 32.17
N ASN A 455 -30.15 -11.69 32.63
CA ASN A 455 -30.19 -11.21 34.00
C ASN A 455 -31.48 -10.45 34.31
N LEU A 456 -31.97 -9.65 33.36
CA LEU A 456 -33.23 -8.93 33.51
C LEU A 456 -34.42 -9.89 33.59
N ILE A 457 -34.46 -10.95 32.78
CA ILE A 457 -35.47 -12.01 32.87
C ILE A 457 -35.48 -12.61 34.28
N ASN A 458 -34.32 -12.98 34.82
CA ASN A 458 -34.21 -13.54 36.17
C ASN A 458 -34.72 -12.58 37.26
N VAL A 459 -34.39 -11.28 37.15
CA VAL A 459 -34.85 -10.25 38.08
C VAL A 459 -36.37 -10.07 38.01
N LEU A 460 -36.94 -10.04 36.80
CA LEU A 460 -38.39 -9.88 36.61
C LEU A 460 -39.15 -11.10 37.15
N GLN A 461 -38.69 -12.32 36.85
CA GLN A 461 -39.29 -13.56 37.36
C GLN A 461 -39.19 -13.67 38.88
N THR A 462 -38.04 -13.33 39.46
CA THR A 462 -37.86 -13.29 40.92
C THR A 462 -38.77 -12.26 41.56
N GLY A 463 -38.89 -11.07 40.96
CA GLY A 463 -39.81 -10.03 41.40
C GLY A 463 -41.27 -10.50 41.37
N SER A 464 -41.71 -11.14 40.27
CA SER A 464 -43.04 -11.74 40.13
C SER A 464 -43.29 -12.80 41.21
N SER A 465 -42.32 -13.70 41.41
CA SER A 465 -42.39 -14.75 42.42
C SER A 465 -42.49 -14.18 43.83
N ASN A 466 -41.70 -13.17 44.20
CA ASN A 466 -41.78 -12.58 45.55
C ASN A 466 -43.15 -11.95 45.86
N LEU A 467 -43.83 -11.39 44.86
CA LEU A 467 -45.17 -10.82 45.01
C LEU A 467 -46.25 -11.89 45.22
N THR A 468 -46.04 -13.11 44.72
CA THR A 468 -47.08 -14.15 44.66
C THR A 468 -46.79 -15.40 45.50
N LEU A 469 -45.54 -15.71 45.83
CA LEU A 469 -45.13 -16.87 46.62
C LEU A 469 -45.58 -16.76 48.08
N ALA A 470 -46.07 -17.88 48.61
CA ALA A 470 -46.31 -18.07 50.03
C ALA A 470 -45.06 -18.63 50.72
N ASP A 471 -44.87 -18.30 51.99
CA ASP A 471 -43.94 -19.06 52.84
C ASP A 471 -44.59 -20.40 53.19
N THR A 472 -44.07 -21.48 52.62
CA THR A 472 -44.63 -22.82 52.80
C THR A 472 -44.53 -23.31 54.23
N ASN A 473 -43.54 -22.83 55.02
CA ASN A 473 -43.41 -23.21 56.42
C ASN A 473 -44.49 -22.53 57.27
N GLU A 474 -44.75 -21.25 57.01
CA GLU A 474 -45.81 -20.50 57.68
C GLU A 474 -47.20 -21.07 57.33
N GLU A 475 -47.47 -21.32 56.06
CA GLU A 475 -48.75 -21.90 55.63
C GLU A 475 -48.92 -23.34 56.14
N ALA A 476 -47.85 -24.14 56.24
CA ALA A 476 -47.91 -25.47 56.84
C ALA A 476 -48.23 -25.42 58.35
N ALA A 477 -47.59 -24.50 59.09
CA ALA A 477 -47.89 -24.28 60.50
C ALA A 477 -49.34 -23.79 60.71
N ASN A 478 -49.80 -22.87 59.87
CA ASN A 478 -51.19 -22.39 59.89
C ASN A 478 -52.19 -23.49 59.55
N SER A 479 -51.90 -24.34 58.58
CA SER A 479 -52.75 -25.50 58.21
C SER A 479 -52.94 -26.44 59.41
N GLN A 480 -51.86 -26.76 60.12
CA GLN A 480 -51.89 -27.60 61.31
C GLN A 480 -52.66 -26.95 62.47
N ALA A 481 -52.46 -25.65 62.68
CA ALA A 481 -53.18 -24.88 63.69
C ALA A 481 -54.69 -24.82 63.38
N LEU A 482 -55.07 -24.55 62.13
CA LEU A 482 -56.46 -24.50 61.67
C LEU A 482 -57.13 -25.88 61.73
N SER A 483 -56.42 -26.95 61.39
CA SER A 483 -56.92 -28.33 61.53
C SER A 483 -57.21 -28.67 63.00
N THR A 484 -56.32 -28.27 63.90
CA THR A 484 -56.51 -28.42 65.35
C THR A 484 -57.69 -27.58 65.84
N ARG A 485 -57.82 -26.33 65.35
CA ARG A 485 -58.92 -25.43 65.69
C ARG A 485 -60.27 -25.95 65.19
N GLN A 486 -60.31 -26.55 64.01
CA GLN A 486 -61.50 -27.19 63.45
C GLN A 486 -61.93 -28.41 64.29
N SER A 487 -60.98 -29.26 64.71
CA SER A 487 -61.24 -30.40 65.60
C SER A 487 -61.81 -29.96 66.96
N ILE A 488 -61.26 -28.89 67.55
CA ILE A 488 -61.77 -28.29 68.80
C ILE A 488 -63.17 -27.69 68.60
N ALA A 489 -63.42 -26.98 67.50
CA ALA A 489 -64.71 -26.36 67.21
C ALA A 489 -65.82 -27.40 66.97
N VAL A 490 -65.51 -28.51 66.28
CA VAL A 490 -66.43 -29.65 66.11
C VAL A 490 -66.72 -30.32 67.46
N SER A 491 -65.70 -30.52 68.29
CA SER A 491 -65.85 -31.08 69.65
C SER A 491 -66.69 -30.17 70.56
N ALA A 492 -66.46 -28.85 70.49
CA ALA A 492 -67.22 -27.84 71.22
C ALA A 492 -68.69 -27.76 70.74
N LEU A 493 -68.95 -27.95 69.45
CA LEU A 493 -70.30 -28.04 68.89
C LEU A 493 -71.03 -29.32 69.37
N ALA A 494 -70.33 -30.45 69.42
CA ALA A 494 -70.86 -31.70 69.97
C ALA A 494 -71.23 -31.55 71.46
N LEU A 495 -70.34 -30.95 72.26
CA LEU A 495 -70.58 -30.63 73.68
C LEU A 495 -71.73 -29.64 73.88
N ALA A 496 -71.83 -28.60 73.04
CA ALA A 496 -72.94 -27.63 73.09
C ALA A 496 -74.29 -28.29 72.75
N ASN A 497 -74.33 -29.21 71.78
CA ASN A 497 -75.53 -29.99 71.46
C ASN A 497 -75.90 -30.95 72.60
N GLN A 498 -74.92 -31.60 73.22
CA GLN A 498 -75.14 -32.50 74.36
C GLN A 498 -75.63 -31.73 75.61
N SER A 499 -75.11 -30.52 75.84
CA SER A 499 -75.57 -29.61 76.90
C SER A 499 -77.01 -29.11 76.67
N GLN A 500 -77.48 -29.00 75.43
CA GLN A 500 -78.88 -28.65 75.15
C GLN A 500 -79.80 -29.87 75.33
N GLN A 501 -79.34 -31.07 75.01
CA GLN A 501 -80.07 -32.32 75.27
C GLN A 501 -80.19 -32.63 76.76
N SER A 502 -79.17 -32.34 77.58
CA SER A 502 -79.23 -32.52 79.03
C SER A 502 -80.23 -31.59 79.70
N VAL A 503 -80.36 -30.34 79.23
CA VAL A 503 -81.43 -29.42 79.66
C VAL A 503 -82.81 -29.95 79.25
N LEU A 504 -82.95 -30.55 78.06
CA LEU A 504 -84.20 -31.17 77.62
C LEU A 504 -84.55 -32.43 78.43
N GLN A 505 -83.55 -33.18 78.89
CA GLN A 505 -83.72 -34.33 79.80
C GLN A 505 -84.19 -33.90 81.21
N LEU A 506 -83.81 -32.70 81.67
CA LEU A 506 -84.28 -32.12 82.93
C LEU A 506 -85.74 -31.65 82.88
N LEU A 507 -86.26 -31.38 81.67
CA LEU A 507 -87.64 -30.93 81.42
C LEU A 507 -88.59 -32.10 81.08
N ARG A 508 -88.14 -33.35 81.22
CA ARG A 508 -88.94 -34.57 80.97
C ARG A 508 -89.36 -35.26 82.26
#